data_AF-A0A6N7H2G7-F1
#
_entry.id   AF-A0A6N7H2G7-F1
#
_cell.length_a   1.000
_cell.length_b   1.000
_cell.length_c   1.000
_cell.angle_alpha   90.00
_cell.angle_beta   90.00
_cell.angle_gamma   90.00
#
_symmetry.space_group_name_H-M   'P 1'
#
loop_
_entity.id
_entity.type
_entity.pdbx_description
1 polymer ?
#
loop_
_entity_poly.entity_id
_entity_poly.type
_entity_poly.pdbx_seq_one_letter_code
_entity_poly.pdbx_strand_id
1 'polypeptide(L)' 'MRQIALVTDDDLARSRMDPELRHRLVAENLELLLSELNRLRSDKTDEHRAKQIREGVNLAVQLAEILQRIEQPPDSPAE' A
#
# COMPACT_ATOMS: atom_id res chain seq x y z
N MET A 1 -10.31 -2.83 -17.34
CA MET A 1 -10.26 -3.51 -16.03
C MET A 1 -8.86 -4.08 -15.88
N ARG A 2 -7.97 -3.44 -15.10
CA ARG A 2 -6.70 -4.09 -14.74
C ARG A 2 -7.08 -5.23 -13.80
N GLN A 3 -6.86 -6.45 -14.26
CA GLN A 3 -6.97 -7.66 -13.46
C GLN A 3 -5.90 -7.53 -12.38
N ILE A 4 -6.30 -7.12 -11.18
CA ILE A 4 -5.41 -7.10 -10.02
C ILE A 4 -5.20 -8.58 -9.70
N ALA A 5 -4.16 -9.17 -10.32
CA ALA A 5 -3.69 -10.47 -9.92
C ALA A 5 -3.42 -10.36 -8.41
N LEU A 6 -4.10 -11.18 -7.60
CA LEU A 6 -3.72 -11.37 -6.21
C LEU A 6 -2.21 -11.54 -6.20
N VAL A 7 -1.51 -10.62 -5.52
CA VAL A 7 -0.06 -10.69 -5.36
C VAL A 7 0.26 -12.11 -4.91
N THR A 8 0.93 -12.86 -5.77
CA THR A 8 1.25 -14.25 -5.48
C THR A 8 2.44 -14.30 -4.54
N ASP A 9 2.60 -15.38 -3.79
CA ASP A 9 3.79 -15.59 -2.96
C ASP A 9 5.08 -15.52 -3.80
N ASP A 10 5.01 -15.88 -5.08
CA ASP A 10 6.09 -15.75 -6.06
C ASP A 10 6.42 -14.29 -6.41
N ASP A 11 5.40 -13.43 -6.57
CA ASP A 11 5.61 -12.00 -6.78
C ASP A 11 6.21 -11.35 -5.53
N LEU A 12 5.78 -11.81 -4.35
CA LEU A 12 6.34 -11.40 -3.07
C LEU A 12 7.81 -11.83 -2.95
N ALA A 13 8.14 -13.07 -3.34
CA ALA A 13 9.52 -13.58 -3.35
C ALA A 13 10.42 -12.79 -4.32
N ARG A 14 9.93 -12.45 -5.51
CA ARG A 14 10.68 -11.62 -6.48
C ARG A 14 10.86 -10.19 -6.02
N SER A 15 9.86 -9.58 -5.38
CA SER A 15 9.96 -8.23 -4.82
C SER A 15 11.08 -8.10 -3.77
N ARG A 16 11.46 -9.21 -3.12
CA ARG A 16 12.59 -9.20 -2.17
C ARG A 16 13.93 -8.99 -2.85
N MET A 17 14.05 -9.35 -4.13
CA MET A 17 15.29 -9.24 -4.91
C MET A 17 15.28 -8.09 -5.93
N ASP A 18 14.11 -7.50 -6.20
CA ASP A 18 13.93 -6.40 -7.16
C ASP A 18 13.28 -5.18 -6.46
N PRO A 19 14.06 -4.13 -6.16
CA PRO A 19 13.56 -2.90 -5.55
C PRO A 19 12.51 -2.17 -6.40
N GLU A 20 12.62 -2.20 -7.73
CA GLU A 20 11.65 -1.55 -8.62
C GLU A 20 10.32 -2.31 -8.68
N LEU A 21 10.38 -3.65 -8.65
CA LEU A 21 9.18 -4.47 -8.53
C LEU A 21 8.51 -4.27 -7.17
N ARG A 22 9.30 -4.16 -6.09
CA ARG A 22 8.78 -3.88 -4.75
C ARG A 22 8.10 -2.51 -4.69
N HIS A 23 8.73 -1.48 -5.24
CA HIS A 23 8.15 -0.14 -5.31
C HIS A 23 6.80 -0.15 -6.01
N ARG A 24 6.75 -0.69 -7.24
CA ARG A 24 5.51 -0.77 -8.02
C ARG A 24 4.41 -1.53 -7.29
N LEU A 25 4.75 -2.67 -6.68
CA LEU A 25 3.78 -3.51 -5.98
C LEU A 25 3.20 -2.81 -4.74
N VAL A 26 4.02 -2.09 -3.98
CA VAL A 26 3.54 -1.33 -2.82
C VAL A 26 2.70 -0.12 -3.27
N ALA A 27 3.11 0.57 -4.34
CA ALA A 27 2.38 1.70 -4.89
C ALA A 27 0.99 1.29 -5.42
N GLU A 28 0.90 0.20 -6.18
CA GLU A 28 -0.36 -0.32 -6.70
C GLU A 28 -1.32 -0.75 -5.57
N ASN A 29 -0.79 -1.40 -4.52
CA ASN A 29 -1.59 -1.77 -3.35
C ASN A 29 -2.06 -0.55 -2.54
N LEU A 30 -1.24 0.51 -2.45
CA LEU A 30 -1.63 1.76 -1.81
C LEU A 30 -2.75 2.46 -2.59
N GLU A 31 -2.68 2.54 -3.91
CA GLU A 31 -3.74 3.10 -4.76
C GLU A 31 -5.06 2.34 -4.60
N LEU A 32 -5.00 1.01 -4.54
CA LEU A 32 -6.17 0.16 -4.30
C LEU A 32 -6.79 0.44 -2.93
N LEU A 33 -5.97 0.47 -1.88
CA LEU A 33 -6.43 0.74 -0.52
C LEU A 33 -7.10 2.11 -0.41
N LEU A 34 -6.51 3.15 -1.00
CA LEU A 34 -7.09 4.49 -1.04
C LEU A 34 -8.41 4.53 -1.81
N SER A 35 -8.52 3.75 -2.89
CA SER A 35 -9.77 3.64 -3.66
C SER A 35 -10.89 3.00 -2.84
N GLU A 36 -10.60 1.90 -2.14
CA GLU A 36 -11.57 1.23 -1.27
C GLU A 36 -11.93 2.07 -0.04
N LEU A 37 -10.99 2.80 0.56
CA LEU A 37 -11.26 3.74 1.65
C LEU A 37 -12.19 4.88 1.20
N ASN A 38 -11.96 5.44 0.00
CA ASN A 38 -12.84 6.45 -0.56
C ASN A 38 -14.25 5.90 -0.79
N ARG A 39 -14.36 4.65 -1.26
CA ARG A 39 -15.65 3.96 -1.41
C ARG A 39 -16.35 3.76 -0.06
N LEU A 40 -15.65 3.27 0.96
CA LEU A 40 -16.19 3.07 2.30
C LEU A 40 -16.68 4.38 2.94
N ARG A 41 -16.00 5.50 2.65
CA ARG A 41 -16.39 6.85 3.12
C ARG A 41 -17.66 7.37 2.44
N SER A 42 -17.88 7.03 1.17
CA SER A 42 -19.03 7.51 0.39
C SER A 42 -20.36 6.87 0.77
N ASP A 43 -20.34 5.73 1.46
CA ASP A 43 -21.52 5.05 1.96
C ASP A 43 -21.96 5.57 3.36
N LYS A 44 -23.20 5.26 3.78
CA LYS A 44 -23.64 5.51 5.17
C LYS A 44 -22.69 4.83 6.14
N THR A 45 -21.97 5.64 6.92
CA THR A 45 -20.97 5.17 7.87
C THR A 45 -21.66 4.63 9.12
N ASP A 46 -21.39 3.36 9.45
CA ASP A 46 -21.66 2.76 10.75
C ASP A 46 -20.36 2.63 11.57
N GLU A 47 -20.46 2.21 12.82
CA GLU A 47 -19.29 2.08 13.71
C GLU A 47 -18.25 1.08 13.18
N HIS A 48 -18.70 0.03 12.48
CA HIS A 48 -17.83 -0.97 11.88
C HIS A 48 -17.03 -0.40 10.71
N ARG A 49 -17.69 0.35 9.82
CA ARG A 49 -17.05 1.07 8.71
C ARG A 49 -16.12 2.16 9.20
N ALA A 50 -16.48 2.90 10.24
CA ALA A 50 -15.60 3.88 10.87
C ALA A 50 -14.32 3.24 11.44
N LYS A 51 -14.43 2.01 11.98
CA LYS A 51 -13.27 1.22 12.39
C LYS A 51 -12.42 0.78 11.19
N GLN A 52 -13.04 0.23 10.13
CA GLN A 52 -12.34 -0.17 8.91
C GLN A 52 -11.60 0.99 8.24
N ILE A 53 -12.19 2.19 8.22
CA ILE A 53 -11.55 3.39 7.67
C ILE A 53 -10.31 3.76 8.49
N ARG A 54 -10.38 3.74 9.83
CA ARG A 54 -9.23 4.04 10.70
C ARG A 54 -8.10 3.02 10.50
N GLU A 55 -8.44 1.73 10.46
CA GLU A 55 -7.46 0.67 10.23
C GLU A 55 -6.82 0.76 8.84
N GLY A 56 -7.62 1.02 7.81
CA GLY A 56 -7.11 1.20 6.46
C GLY A 56 -6.25 2.46 6.29
N VAL A 57 -6.56 3.56 6.99
CA VAL A 57 -5.68 4.74 7.03
C VAL A 57 -4.34 4.40 7.67
N ASN A 58 -4.33 3.68 8.79
CA ASN A 58 -3.08 3.23 9.42
C ASN A 58 -2.26 2.32 8.50
N LEU A 59 -2.92 1.46 7.72
CA LEU A 59 -2.24 0.61 6.74
C LEU A 59 -1.69 1.44 5.56
N ALA A 60 -2.41 2.46 5.09
CA ALA A 60 -1.94 3.36 4.04
C ALA A 60 -0.67 4.12 4.47
N VAL A 61 -0.60 4.58 5.72
CA VAL A 61 0.61 5.20 6.28
C VAL A 61 1.78 4.22 6.28
N GLN A 62 1.58 2.98 6.70
CA GLN A 62 2.64 1.95 6.67
C GLN A 62 3.12 1.65 5.25
N LEU A 63 2.22 1.57 4.27
CA LEU A 63 2.61 1.38 2.86
C LEU A 63 3.41 2.58 2.32
N ALA A 64 3.03 3.81 2.71
CA ALA A 64 3.78 5.01 2.34
C ALA A 64 5.18 5.05 2.98
N GLU A 65 5.33 4.61 4.23
CA GLU A 65 6.64 4.45 4.88
C GLU A 65 7.50 3.42 4.16
N ILE A 66 6.91 2.30 3.72
CA ILE A 66 7.63 1.28 2.95
C ILE A 66 8.11 1.85 1.62
N LEU A 67 7.28 2.62 0.90
CA LEU A 67 7.68 3.28 -0.34
C LEU A 67 8.86 4.22 -0.13
N GLN A 68 8.80 5.07 0.90
CA GLN A 68 9.89 5.99 1.23
C GLN A 68 11.20 5.23 1.51
N ARG A 69 11.14 4.10 2.23
CA ARG A 69 12.32 3.28 2.51
C ARG A 69 12.89 2.58 1.28
N ILE A 70 12.07 2.30 0.27
CA ILE A 70 12.54 1.73 -1.00
C ILE A 70 13.21 2.81 -1.86
N GLU A 71 12.69 4.03 -1.82
CA GLU A 71 13.23 5.18 -2.54
C GLU A 71 14.50 5.75 -1.90
N GLN A 72 14.71 5.54 -0.59
CA GLN A 72 15.94 5.94 0.09
C GLN A 72 17.07 4.93 -0.18
N PRO A 73 18.16 5.32 -0.86
CA PRO A 73 19.34 4.47 -0.97
C PRO A 73 20.02 4.31 0.40
N PRO A 74 20.73 3.19 0.66
CA PRO A 74 21.30 2.87 1.97
C PRO A 74 22.34 3.88 2.52
N ASP A 75 22.72 4.91 1.76
CA ASP A 75 23.76 5.89 2.12
C ASP A 75 23.32 7.36 1.92
N SER A 76 22.06 7.72 2.21
CA SER A 76 21.71 9.15 2.32
C SER A 76 22.00 9.65 3.75
N PRO A 77 23.00 10.53 3.97
CA PRO A 77 23.23 11.10 5.29
C PRO A 77 22.03 12.00 5.64
N ALA A 78 21.55 11.88 6.87
CA ALA A 78 20.59 12.83 7.42
C ALA A 78 21.23 14.23 7.44
N GLU A 79 20.71 15.15 6.63
CA GLU A 79 20.97 16.59 6.78
C GLU A 79 20.34 17.13 8.07
#